data_AF-A0A235IMR3-F1
#
_entry.id   AF-A0A235IMR3-F1
#
_cell.length_a   1.000
_cell.length_b   1.000
_cell.length_c   1.000
_cell.angle_alpha   90.00
_cell.angle_beta   90.00
_cell.angle_gamma   90.00
#
_symmetry.space_group_name_H-M   'P 1'
#
loop_
_entity.id
_entity.type
_entity.pdbx_description
1 polymer ?
#
loop_
_entity_poly.entity_id
_entity_poly.type
_entity_poly.pdbx_seq_one_letter_code
_entity_poly.pdbx_strand_id
1 'polypeptide(L)'
;MKAITFLLHTTQPLLATSLQGDPNSDVSFPYIPGSMIRGVLIGRYLQRHNLKSTDDILDESKYPDIKRLFFNGNTRYLNAYLYDKQKQKRTLPVARSWLKKKGDDISNLDDITVYDFSHETPEEDISYKSLDESFCTVDDRDIVLYKEKRRINIHNMRNRKKGRGDEDNGAIFRYEALDAEQYFQAVILCDYPDDIEKIKPLLEPQEMWLGGSQSAGYGHTQIIPIEENEEHDSWDEVGIEPENRNDRELIRITLLSDLILRDKWGHYVAIPSNLIGDEIHQKAELLTQILEEFLNIKLEPQSSYTSSLIVGGFNRKWGLPLPQVPALAAGSVFVFKYNKENGELDSEKIRLVENQGIGERRVDGFGRIVINWLEEEAKFYAHFPETKNDWYQPQLVPNSEDSQLAKKMAKRLLEQKLDRRLLEKLDNSNCKLRPNKLSNSQLSRLMIVGRQSLNQGSKNPVIQLLENLPKNANRQFEDTKINNKSFKTQICEWLNDPSIWIDSSYLEVKVAGESVPLDLVEKLKLEYTLRLIMAVAKKATKDKQNE
;
A
#
# COMPACT_ATOMS: atom_id res chain seq x y z
N MET A 1 -6.04 -1.11 -33.86
CA MET A 1 -5.75 0.28 -33.41
C MET A 1 -4.29 0.31 -33.05
N LYS A 2 -3.56 1.37 -33.39
CA LYS A 2 -2.12 1.41 -33.10
C LYS A 2 -1.87 1.98 -31.69
N ALA A 3 -0.88 1.46 -30.98
CA ALA A 3 -0.51 1.95 -29.65
C ALA A 3 0.98 2.28 -29.59
N ILE A 4 1.32 3.31 -28.81
CA ILE A 4 2.69 3.62 -28.41
C ILE A 4 2.78 3.33 -26.91
N THR A 5 3.72 2.48 -26.51
CA THR A 5 3.92 2.12 -25.10
C THR A 5 5.31 2.51 -24.63
N PHE A 6 5.39 3.04 -23.41
CA PHE A 6 6.67 3.41 -22.80
C PHE A 6 6.52 3.45 -21.27
N LEU A 7 7.65 3.33 -20.57
CA LEU A 7 7.68 3.49 -19.12
C LEU A 7 8.06 4.92 -18.75
N LEU A 8 7.48 5.38 -17.65
CA LEU A 8 7.83 6.61 -16.94
C LEU A 8 8.49 6.20 -15.63
N HIS A 9 9.80 6.45 -15.52
CA HIS A 9 10.58 6.25 -14.30
C HIS A 9 10.70 7.57 -13.55
N THR A 10 10.09 7.64 -12.37
CA THR A 10 10.10 8.84 -11.51
C THR A 10 11.46 8.99 -10.84
N THR A 11 12.31 9.91 -11.29
CA THR A 11 13.65 10.14 -10.67
C THR A 11 13.58 11.18 -9.55
N GLN A 12 12.49 11.95 -9.49
CA GLN A 12 12.11 12.79 -8.36
C GLN A 12 10.68 12.47 -7.92
N PRO A 13 10.29 12.84 -6.68
CA PRO A 13 8.90 12.75 -6.26
C PRO A 13 7.99 13.51 -7.23
N LEU A 14 6.84 12.93 -7.57
CA LEU A 14 5.93 13.47 -8.56
C LEU A 14 4.63 13.96 -7.89
N LEU A 15 4.38 15.26 -8.00
CA LEU A 15 3.14 15.87 -7.57
C LEU A 15 2.10 15.85 -8.70
N ALA A 16 1.44 14.70 -8.86
CA ALA A 16 0.31 14.50 -9.77
C ALA A 16 -0.99 14.98 -9.12
N THR A 17 -1.10 16.28 -8.85
CA THR A 17 -2.14 16.89 -8.00
C THR A 17 -3.54 16.42 -8.34
N SER A 18 -4.19 15.79 -7.36
CA SER A 18 -5.61 15.47 -7.38
C SER A 18 -6.44 16.62 -6.78
N LEU A 19 -7.76 16.55 -6.86
CA LEU A 19 -8.64 17.49 -6.14
C LEU A 19 -8.66 17.23 -4.61
N GLN A 20 -8.01 16.16 -4.14
CA GLN A 20 -7.91 15.84 -2.72
C GLN A 20 -6.83 16.69 -2.05
N GLY A 21 -7.11 17.12 -0.83
CA GLY A 21 -6.22 17.98 -0.05
C GLY A 21 -6.99 19.10 0.65
N ASP A 22 -6.28 19.83 1.48
CA ASP A 22 -6.74 21.07 2.11
C ASP A 22 -6.05 22.25 1.42
N PRO A 23 -6.44 23.52 1.65
CA PRO A 23 -5.78 24.68 1.02
C PRO A 23 -4.24 24.74 1.18
N ASN A 24 -3.71 24.02 2.18
CA ASN A 24 -2.29 23.92 2.48
C ASN A 24 -1.72 22.51 2.28
N SER A 25 -2.47 21.58 1.67
CA SER A 25 -1.98 20.24 1.35
C SER A 25 -2.39 19.78 -0.04
N ASP A 26 -1.43 19.31 -0.81
CA ASP A 26 -1.68 18.71 -2.13
C ASP A 26 -1.42 17.22 -2.05
N VAL A 27 -2.34 16.42 -2.60
CA VAL A 27 -2.23 14.96 -2.67
C VAL A 27 -2.18 14.51 -4.12
N SER A 28 -1.18 13.71 -4.47
CA SER A 28 -1.09 13.11 -5.80
C SER A 28 -2.15 12.03 -6.02
N PHE A 29 -2.64 11.92 -7.25
CA PHE A 29 -3.25 10.68 -7.72
C PHE A 29 -2.30 9.49 -7.50
N PRO A 30 -2.82 8.27 -7.31
CA PRO A 30 -1.99 7.07 -7.18
C PRO A 30 -1.38 6.62 -8.52
N TYR A 31 -1.60 7.39 -9.59
CA TYR A 31 -1.14 7.16 -10.96
C TYR A 31 -0.76 8.49 -11.63
N ILE A 32 -0.15 8.44 -12.81
CA ILE A 32 0.15 9.63 -13.61
C ILE A 32 -0.97 9.86 -14.63
N PRO A 33 -1.73 10.97 -14.54
CA PRO A 33 -2.85 11.20 -15.45
C PRO A 33 -2.43 11.33 -16.92
N GLY A 34 -3.22 10.78 -17.83
CA GLY A 34 -2.98 10.88 -19.27
C GLY A 34 -2.94 12.32 -19.77
N SER A 35 -3.79 13.18 -19.20
CA SER A 35 -3.77 14.63 -19.43
C SER A 35 -2.41 15.31 -19.16
N MET A 36 -1.63 14.78 -18.21
CA MET A 36 -0.31 15.31 -17.86
C MET A 36 0.73 14.97 -18.93
N ILE A 37 0.70 13.73 -19.41
CA ILE A 37 1.52 13.26 -20.53
C ILE A 37 1.19 14.08 -21.78
N ARG A 38 -0.10 14.19 -22.11
CA ARG A 38 -0.62 15.02 -23.20
C ARG A 38 -0.11 16.46 -23.12
N GLY A 39 -0.17 17.08 -21.94
CA GLY A 39 0.29 18.45 -21.72
C GLY A 39 1.79 18.65 -21.99
N VAL A 40 2.63 17.70 -21.59
CA VAL A 40 4.08 17.73 -21.90
C VAL A 40 4.31 17.60 -23.40
N LEU A 41 3.61 16.68 -24.07
CA LEU A 41 3.79 16.43 -25.50
C LEU A 41 3.29 17.61 -26.36
N ILE A 42 2.20 18.27 -25.96
CA ILE A 42 1.79 19.56 -26.57
C ILE A 42 2.91 20.59 -26.40
N GLY A 43 3.50 20.71 -25.20
CA GLY A 43 4.61 21.62 -24.96
C GLY A 43 5.81 21.37 -25.87
N ARG A 44 6.19 20.11 -26.06
CA ARG A 44 7.28 19.72 -26.98
C ARG A 44 6.93 19.94 -28.44
N TYR A 45 5.67 19.68 -28.82
CA TYR A 45 5.18 19.97 -30.16
C TYR A 45 5.33 21.46 -30.48
N LEU A 46 4.87 22.35 -29.58
CA LEU A 46 5.03 23.79 -29.75
C LEU A 46 6.49 24.20 -29.95
N GLN A 47 7.39 23.67 -29.12
CA GLN A 47 8.83 23.96 -29.21
C GLN A 47 9.41 23.54 -30.57
N ARG A 48 9.10 22.33 -31.04
CA ARG A 48 9.62 21.83 -32.33
C ARG A 48 9.12 22.60 -33.53
N HIS A 49 7.89 23.10 -33.47
CA HIS A 49 7.30 23.91 -34.54
C HIS A 49 7.59 25.41 -34.38
N ASN A 50 8.45 25.81 -33.44
CA ASN A 50 8.75 27.21 -33.13
C ASN A 50 7.51 28.07 -32.82
N LEU A 51 6.51 27.44 -32.22
CA LEU A 51 5.25 28.08 -31.82
C LEU A 51 5.36 28.58 -30.39
N LYS A 52 4.84 29.78 -30.18
CA LYS A 52 4.67 30.36 -28.86
C LYS A 52 3.36 29.86 -28.27
N SER A 53 3.30 29.87 -26.94
CA SER A 53 2.06 29.55 -26.23
C SER A 53 0.90 30.47 -26.62
N THR A 54 1.18 31.67 -27.14
CA THR A 54 0.19 32.66 -27.61
C THR A 54 -0.41 32.36 -28.98
N ASP A 55 0.23 31.49 -29.77
CA ASP A 55 -0.22 31.20 -31.13
C ASP A 55 -1.52 30.39 -31.12
N ASP A 56 -2.39 30.66 -32.09
CA ASP A 56 -3.61 29.88 -32.29
C ASP A 56 -3.29 28.59 -33.03
N ILE A 57 -2.96 27.57 -32.25
CA ILE A 57 -2.66 26.23 -32.74
C ILE A 57 -3.92 25.45 -33.20
N LEU A 58 -5.11 26.02 -33.05
CA LEU A 58 -6.35 25.39 -33.50
C LEU A 58 -6.75 25.80 -34.92
N ASP A 59 -5.96 26.65 -35.58
CA ASP A 59 -6.07 26.99 -37.00
C ASP A 59 -5.70 25.78 -37.88
N GLU A 60 -6.70 25.02 -38.30
CA GLU A 60 -6.54 23.80 -39.12
C GLU A 60 -5.86 24.06 -40.46
N SER A 61 -5.92 25.29 -40.99
CA SER A 61 -5.25 25.64 -42.24
C SER A 61 -3.72 25.61 -42.10
N LYS A 62 -3.21 25.85 -40.89
CA LYS A 62 -1.78 25.87 -40.56
C LYS A 62 -1.33 24.59 -39.86
N TYR A 63 -2.21 24.00 -39.04
CA TYR A 63 -1.91 22.85 -38.22
C TYR A 63 -3.01 21.77 -38.35
N PRO A 64 -3.11 21.11 -39.51
CA PRO A 64 -4.21 20.19 -39.81
C PRO A 64 -4.30 19.01 -38.85
N ASP A 65 -3.18 18.64 -38.22
CA ASP A 65 -3.09 17.46 -37.36
C ASP A 65 -3.36 17.74 -35.87
N ILE A 66 -3.25 18.98 -35.40
CA ILE A 66 -3.20 19.27 -33.95
C ILE A 66 -4.47 18.81 -33.23
N LYS A 67 -5.64 19.03 -33.82
CA LYS A 67 -6.91 18.60 -33.21
C LYS A 67 -6.97 17.09 -33.10
N ARG A 68 -6.54 16.37 -34.14
CA ARG A 68 -6.48 14.90 -34.16
C ARG A 68 -5.53 14.37 -33.10
N LEU A 69 -4.30 14.91 -33.08
CA LEU A 69 -3.24 14.48 -32.19
C LEU A 69 -3.53 14.75 -30.70
N PHE A 70 -4.26 15.83 -30.39
CA PHE A 70 -4.31 16.32 -29.00
C PHE A 70 -5.69 16.66 -28.46
N PHE A 71 -6.76 16.83 -29.24
CA PHE A 71 -7.99 17.46 -28.73
C PHE A 71 -9.31 16.75 -29.06
N ASN A 72 -9.42 16.02 -30.17
CA ASN A 72 -10.70 15.46 -30.62
C ASN A 72 -10.95 14.00 -30.16
N GLY A 73 -9.94 13.37 -29.54
CA GLY A 73 -10.05 12.01 -29.02
C GLY A 73 -9.79 10.89 -30.04
N ASN A 74 -9.23 11.20 -31.22
CA ASN A 74 -8.68 10.18 -32.12
C ASN A 74 -7.33 9.64 -31.62
N THR A 75 -6.54 10.51 -31.00
CA THR A 75 -5.41 10.11 -30.16
C THR A 75 -5.83 10.18 -28.70
N ARG A 76 -5.56 9.14 -27.91
CA ARG A 76 -5.97 9.03 -26.50
C ARG A 76 -4.74 8.77 -25.64
N TYR A 77 -4.49 9.66 -24.68
CA TYR A 77 -3.38 9.54 -23.75
C TYR A 77 -3.91 8.89 -22.50
N LEU A 78 -3.61 7.60 -22.29
CA LEU A 78 -4.16 6.86 -21.17
C LEU A 78 -3.45 7.25 -19.86
N ASN A 79 -4.10 6.98 -18.72
CA ASN A 79 -3.44 7.07 -17.42
C ASN A 79 -2.27 6.09 -17.37
N ALA A 80 -1.11 6.53 -16.88
CA ALA A 80 0.00 5.62 -16.63
C ALA A 80 -0.13 5.02 -15.23
N TYR A 81 -0.43 3.72 -15.19
CA TYR A 81 -0.54 2.93 -13.97
C TYR A 81 0.81 2.30 -13.61
N LEU A 82 0.95 1.87 -12.35
CA LEU A 82 2.17 1.22 -11.87
C LEU A 82 2.54 0.05 -12.80
N TYR A 83 3.85 -0.14 -12.97
CA TYR A 83 4.39 -1.21 -13.78
C TYR A 83 5.13 -2.21 -12.88
N ASP A 84 4.74 -3.47 -12.97
CA ASP A 84 5.46 -4.55 -12.31
C ASP A 84 6.63 -5.01 -13.19
N LYS A 85 7.86 -4.72 -12.75
CA LYS A 85 9.08 -5.15 -13.44
C LYS A 85 9.33 -6.65 -13.35
N GLN A 86 8.75 -7.36 -12.38
CA GLN A 86 8.94 -8.80 -12.25
C GLN A 86 8.08 -9.53 -13.27
N LYS A 87 6.76 -9.27 -13.28
CA LYS A 87 5.84 -9.84 -14.28
C LYS A 87 5.93 -9.15 -15.65
N GLN A 88 6.63 -8.03 -15.76
CA GLN A 88 6.70 -7.17 -16.96
C GLN A 88 5.31 -6.69 -17.42
N LYS A 89 4.41 -6.42 -16.46
CA LYS A 89 2.99 -6.11 -16.72
C LYS A 89 2.61 -4.73 -16.20
N ARG A 90 1.74 -4.05 -16.96
CA ARG A 90 0.97 -2.89 -16.47
C ARG A 90 -0.04 -3.38 -15.43
N THR A 91 -0.12 -2.69 -14.30
CA THR A 91 -1.18 -2.91 -13.31
C THR A 91 -2.49 -2.25 -13.76
N LEU A 92 -3.62 -2.76 -13.28
CA LEU A 92 -4.96 -2.27 -13.59
C LEU A 92 -5.74 -1.94 -12.31
N PRO A 93 -6.75 -1.07 -12.36
CA PRO A 93 -7.57 -0.78 -11.19
C PRO A 93 -8.23 -2.03 -10.61
N VAL A 94 -8.22 -2.16 -9.29
CA VAL A 94 -8.89 -3.27 -8.58
C VAL A 94 -10.40 -3.22 -8.86
N ALA A 95 -10.96 -4.35 -9.29
CA ALA A 95 -12.39 -4.49 -9.51
C ALA A 95 -13.17 -4.27 -8.20
N ARG A 96 -14.20 -3.42 -8.23
CA ARG A 96 -14.99 -3.07 -7.05
C ARG A 96 -15.98 -4.15 -6.61
N SER A 97 -16.21 -5.14 -7.47
CA SER A 97 -16.93 -6.36 -7.11
C SER A 97 -16.11 -7.28 -6.19
N TRP A 98 -14.79 -7.06 -6.09
CA TRP A 98 -13.91 -7.83 -5.22
C TRP A 98 -13.92 -7.33 -3.79
N LEU A 99 -14.30 -8.23 -2.89
CA LEU A 99 -14.39 -7.96 -1.46
C LEU A 99 -13.64 -9.05 -0.65
N LYS A 100 -13.14 -8.66 0.51
CA LYS A 100 -12.52 -9.55 1.51
C LYS A 100 -13.38 -9.62 2.76
N LYS A 101 -13.25 -10.68 3.57
CA LYS A 101 -13.92 -10.73 4.87
C LYS A 101 -13.33 -9.66 5.80
N LYS A 102 -14.19 -9.03 6.59
CA LYS A 102 -13.76 -8.03 7.56
C LYS A 102 -12.90 -8.68 8.64
N GLY A 103 -11.63 -8.27 8.72
CA GLY A 103 -10.65 -8.82 9.66
C GLY A 103 -9.51 -9.56 8.94
N ASP A 104 -9.71 -9.95 7.69
CA ASP A 104 -8.65 -10.50 6.85
C ASP A 104 -7.78 -9.34 6.36
N ASP A 105 -6.49 -9.39 6.71
CA ASP A 105 -5.49 -8.41 6.29
C ASP A 105 -4.26 -9.16 5.79
N ILE A 106 -3.76 -8.75 4.62
CA ILE A 106 -2.56 -9.34 3.99
C ILE A 106 -1.33 -9.06 4.86
N SER A 107 -1.34 -8.03 5.71
CA SER A 107 -0.22 -7.84 6.64
C SER A 107 -0.04 -8.99 7.63
N ASN A 108 -1.07 -9.83 7.84
CA ASN A 108 -1.10 -10.91 8.83
C ASN A 108 -1.12 -12.31 8.21
N LEU A 109 -1.35 -12.43 6.90
CA LEU A 109 -1.49 -13.68 6.16
C LEU A 109 -0.62 -13.61 4.91
N ASP A 110 -0.04 -14.73 4.49
CA ASP A 110 0.72 -14.76 3.23
C ASP A 110 -0.21 -14.45 2.03
N ASP A 111 -1.44 -15.00 2.05
CA ASP A 111 -2.50 -14.74 1.06
C ASP A 111 -3.85 -14.46 1.75
N ILE A 112 -4.71 -13.65 1.12
CA ILE A 112 -6.13 -13.51 1.50
C ILE A 112 -7.06 -14.05 0.42
N THR A 113 -8.23 -14.55 0.84
CA THR A 113 -9.29 -14.89 -0.11
C THR A 113 -10.08 -13.65 -0.50
N VAL A 114 -10.24 -13.44 -1.80
CA VAL A 114 -11.05 -12.39 -2.40
C VAL A 114 -12.26 -13.00 -3.06
N TYR A 115 -13.43 -12.43 -2.81
CA TYR A 115 -14.71 -12.89 -3.33
C TYR A 115 -15.18 -11.92 -4.42
N ASP A 116 -15.54 -12.45 -5.59
CA ASP A 116 -16.10 -11.64 -6.68
C ASP A 116 -17.62 -11.68 -6.64
N PHE A 117 -18.22 -10.58 -6.17
CA PHE A 117 -19.67 -10.46 -6.04
C PHE A 117 -20.35 -10.25 -7.39
N SER A 118 -19.60 -10.08 -8.48
CA SER A 118 -20.15 -10.17 -9.83
C SER A 118 -20.49 -11.61 -10.24
N HIS A 119 -20.10 -12.60 -9.43
CA HIS A 119 -20.36 -14.02 -9.63
C HIS A 119 -21.08 -14.67 -8.44
N GLU A 120 -20.69 -14.36 -7.21
CA GLU A 120 -21.25 -14.96 -5.98
C GLU A 120 -22.17 -14.00 -5.23
N THR A 121 -23.24 -14.52 -4.64
CA THR A 121 -24.05 -13.76 -3.67
C THR A 121 -23.42 -13.83 -2.29
N PRO A 122 -23.33 -12.71 -1.54
CA PRO A 122 -22.76 -12.70 -0.20
C PRO A 122 -23.43 -13.69 0.76
N GLU A 123 -22.64 -14.32 1.62
CA GLU A 123 -23.15 -15.04 2.79
C GLU A 123 -23.72 -14.04 3.81
N GLU A 124 -24.97 -14.23 4.28
CA GLU A 124 -25.68 -13.26 5.13
C GLU A 124 -25.01 -13.01 6.49
N ASP A 125 -24.34 -14.01 7.05
CA ASP A 125 -23.72 -13.94 8.39
C ASP A 125 -22.29 -13.37 8.39
N ILE A 126 -21.77 -12.98 7.22
CA ILE A 126 -20.38 -12.50 7.05
C ILE A 126 -20.36 -11.04 6.63
N SER A 127 -19.55 -10.24 7.33
CA SER A 127 -19.28 -8.86 6.94
C SER A 127 -18.11 -8.80 5.98
N TYR A 128 -18.33 -8.21 4.81
CA TYR A 128 -17.32 -8.01 3.77
C TYR A 128 -16.89 -6.54 3.69
N LYS A 129 -15.67 -6.30 3.20
CA LYS A 129 -15.08 -4.98 2.96
C LYS A 129 -14.35 -4.97 1.63
N SER A 130 -14.33 -3.83 0.94
CA SER A 130 -13.47 -3.64 -0.24
C SER A 130 -11.99 -3.81 0.09
N LEU A 131 -11.23 -4.18 -0.93
CA LEU A 131 -9.76 -4.11 -0.91
C LEU A 131 -9.31 -2.65 -0.74
N ASP A 132 -8.20 -2.47 -0.03
CA ASP A 132 -7.67 -1.14 0.31
C ASP A 132 -6.70 -0.62 -0.79
N GLU A 133 -6.24 -1.54 -1.64
CA GLU A 133 -5.29 -1.35 -2.71
C GLU A 133 -5.98 -0.86 -3.99
N SER A 134 -5.29 0.01 -4.74
CA SER A 134 -5.88 0.64 -5.93
C SER A 134 -5.62 -0.15 -7.21
N PHE A 135 -4.55 -0.93 -7.27
CA PHE A 135 -4.15 -1.62 -8.49
C PHE A 135 -3.85 -3.10 -8.27
N CYS A 136 -4.02 -3.90 -9.32
CA CYS A 136 -3.70 -5.32 -9.34
C CYS A 136 -3.09 -5.76 -10.68
N THR A 137 -2.46 -6.94 -10.65
CA THR A 137 -2.32 -7.82 -11.81
C THR A 137 -3.04 -9.12 -11.48
N VAL A 138 -3.60 -9.77 -12.50
CA VAL A 138 -4.38 -11.00 -12.34
C VAL A 138 -3.82 -12.05 -13.28
N ASP A 139 -3.52 -13.22 -12.74
CA ASP A 139 -3.12 -14.41 -13.49
C ASP A 139 -3.97 -15.58 -12.98
N ASP A 140 -4.94 -16.04 -13.78
CA ASP A 140 -5.96 -17.02 -13.38
C ASP A 140 -6.71 -16.59 -12.10
N ARG A 141 -6.46 -17.28 -10.98
CA ARG A 141 -7.04 -16.98 -9.65
C ARG A 141 -6.08 -16.23 -8.73
N ASP A 142 -4.86 -15.97 -9.18
CA ASP A 142 -3.82 -15.26 -8.44
C ASP A 142 -3.94 -13.75 -8.68
N ILE A 143 -4.06 -12.98 -7.60
CA ILE A 143 -4.13 -11.53 -7.62
C ILE A 143 -2.90 -10.98 -6.90
N VAL A 144 -2.09 -10.23 -7.62
CA VAL A 144 -1.05 -9.41 -6.99
C VAL A 144 -1.58 -8.01 -6.82
N LEU A 145 -1.62 -7.51 -5.58
CA LEU A 145 -2.10 -6.18 -5.26
C LEU A 145 -0.95 -5.18 -5.14
N TYR A 146 -1.11 -4.00 -5.72
CA TYR A 146 -0.08 -2.97 -5.75
C TYR A 146 -0.55 -1.70 -5.08
N LYS A 147 0.40 -1.06 -4.40
CA LYS A 147 0.24 0.25 -3.80
C LYS A 147 1.45 1.10 -4.13
N GLU A 148 1.20 2.31 -4.59
CA GLU A 148 2.23 3.29 -4.86
C GLU A 148 2.95 3.71 -3.59
N LYS A 149 4.26 3.90 -3.69
CA LYS A 149 5.05 4.54 -2.65
C LYS A 149 4.76 6.04 -2.69
N ARG A 150 4.60 6.63 -1.51
CA ARG A 150 4.34 8.07 -1.34
C ARG A 150 5.40 8.70 -0.46
N ARG A 151 5.74 9.95 -0.77
CA ARG A 151 6.61 10.79 0.05
C ARG A 151 5.85 12.02 0.52
N ILE A 152 5.83 12.22 1.84
CA ILE A 152 5.29 13.43 2.45
C ILE A 152 6.45 14.40 2.69
N ASN A 153 6.36 15.57 2.08
CA ASN A 153 7.32 16.65 2.27
C ASN A 153 6.60 17.89 2.78
N ILE A 154 7.25 18.60 3.72
CA ILE A 154 6.75 19.86 4.27
C ILE A 154 7.59 21.01 3.71
N HIS A 155 6.94 21.95 3.04
CA HIS A 155 7.54 23.14 2.48
C HIS A 155 7.15 24.36 3.32
N ASN A 156 8.15 25.08 3.81
CA ASN A 156 7.92 26.32 4.54
C ASN A 156 8.25 27.49 3.63
N MET A 157 7.27 28.37 3.38
CA MET A 157 7.56 29.65 2.75
C MET A 157 8.44 30.46 3.71
N ARG A 158 9.57 30.98 3.21
CA ARG A 158 10.51 31.79 3.99
C ARG A 158 10.72 33.11 3.29
N ASN A 159 10.72 34.19 4.05
CA ASN A 159 11.14 35.48 3.54
C ASN A 159 12.66 35.44 3.25
N ARG A 160 13.04 35.43 1.97
CA ARG A 160 14.45 35.28 1.52
C ARG A 160 15.41 36.29 2.14
N LYS A 161 14.94 37.49 2.50
CA LYS A 161 15.78 38.53 3.13
C LYS A 161 15.96 38.34 4.65
N LYS A 162 14.98 37.74 5.34
CA LYS A 162 14.98 37.60 6.80
C LYS A 162 15.32 36.19 7.29
N GLY A 163 15.30 35.18 6.41
CA GLY A 163 15.61 33.79 6.73
C GLY A 163 14.57 33.07 7.61
N ARG A 164 13.46 33.74 7.97
CA ARG A 164 12.34 33.22 8.77
C ARG A 164 10.99 33.53 8.12
N GLY A 165 9.94 32.78 8.48
CA GLY A 165 8.56 33.13 8.13
C GLY A 165 8.13 34.41 8.86
N ASP A 166 7.31 35.24 8.21
CA ASP A 166 6.58 36.35 8.84
C ASP A 166 5.07 36.07 8.82
N GLU A 167 4.25 36.89 9.49
CA GLU A 167 2.80 36.67 9.62
C GLU A 167 2.07 36.59 8.27
N ASP A 168 2.63 37.17 7.21
CA ASP A 168 2.08 37.13 5.84
C ASP A 168 2.74 36.03 4.96
N ASN A 169 3.92 35.53 5.33
CA ASN A 169 4.74 34.58 4.55
C ASN A 169 5.15 33.32 5.33
N GLY A 170 4.36 32.91 6.31
CA GLY A 170 4.59 31.72 7.15
C GLY A 170 3.89 30.45 6.67
N ALA A 171 3.35 30.42 5.45
CA ALA A 171 2.58 29.29 4.95
C ALA A 171 3.41 28.00 4.93
N ILE A 172 2.85 26.96 5.54
CA ILE A 172 3.39 25.59 5.56
C ILE A 172 2.55 24.79 4.57
N PHE A 173 3.18 24.29 3.52
CA PHE A 173 2.55 23.40 2.55
C PHE A 173 2.98 21.96 2.80
N ARG A 174 2.03 21.03 2.81
CA ARG A 174 2.29 19.59 2.90
C ARG A 174 1.99 18.93 1.56
N TYR A 175 3.01 18.39 0.90
CA TYR A 175 2.83 17.67 -0.35
C TYR A 175 2.95 16.17 -0.10
N GLU A 176 1.91 15.43 -0.46
CA GLU A 176 1.88 13.98 -0.47
C GLU A 176 2.02 13.48 -1.92
N ALA A 177 3.27 13.41 -2.37
CA ALA A 177 3.64 13.09 -3.74
C ALA A 177 3.84 11.59 -3.94
N LEU A 178 3.75 11.13 -5.20
CA LEU A 178 4.29 9.84 -5.59
C LEU A 178 5.81 9.88 -5.32
N ASP A 179 6.34 8.85 -4.67
CA ASP A 179 7.77 8.79 -4.39
C ASP A 179 8.58 8.53 -5.67
N ALA A 180 9.87 8.85 -5.64
CA ALA A 180 10.81 8.51 -6.70
C ALA A 180 11.06 6.99 -6.75
N GLU A 181 11.77 6.57 -7.79
CA GLU A 181 12.16 5.19 -8.09
C GLU A 181 10.99 4.24 -8.35
N GLN A 182 9.91 4.79 -8.91
CA GLN A 182 8.74 4.03 -9.35
C GLN A 182 8.57 4.10 -10.86
N TYR A 183 8.04 3.01 -11.42
CA TYR A 183 7.80 2.84 -12.85
C TYR A 183 6.31 2.82 -13.11
N PHE A 184 5.88 3.59 -14.10
CA PHE A 184 4.50 3.63 -14.56
C PHE A 184 4.47 3.38 -16.07
N GLN A 185 3.60 2.50 -16.56
CA GLN A 185 3.49 2.27 -17.99
C GLN A 185 2.43 3.18 -18.60
N ALA A 186 2.89 4.05 -19.49
CA ALA A 186 2.08 4.96 -20.28
C ALA A 186 1.72 4.32 -21.63
N VAL A 187 0.54 4.67 -22.12
CA VAL A 187 0.02 4.17 -23.40
C VAL A 187 -0.66 5.31 -24.14
N ILE A 188 -0.36 5.45 -25.43
CA ILE A 188 -1.01 6.40 -26.32
C ILE A 188 -1.66 5.61 -27.45
N LEU A 189 -3.00 5.64 -27.52
CA LEU A 189 -3.76 4.99 -28.59
C LEU A 189 -3.96 5.96 -29.76
N CYS A 190 -3.75 5.46 -30.97
CA CYS A 190 -3.89 6.22 -32.20
C CYS A 190 -4.86 5.51 -33.15
N ASP A 191 -5.97 6.18 -33.47
CA ASP A 191 -6.90 5.72 -34.52
C ASP A 191 -6.22 5.67 -35.90
N TYR A 192 -5.32 6.62 -36.17
CA TYR A 192 -4.62 6.73 -37.45
C TYR A 192 -3.14 6.33 -37.28
N PRO A 193 -2.64 5.37 -38.09
CA PRO A 193 -1.24 4.94 -38.02
C PRO A 193 -0.23 6.08 -38.19
N ASP A 194 -0.51 7.06 -39.05
CA ASP A 194 0.37 8.21 -39.30
C ASP A 194 0.60 9.10 -38.07
N ASP A 195 -0.30 9.05 -37.09
CA ASP A 195 -0.16 9.83 -35.85
C ASP A 195 1.01 9.29 -35.00
N ILE A 196 1.37 8.01 -35.13
CA ILE A 196 2.53 7.42 -34.44
C ILE A 196 3.82 8.12 -34.83
N GLU A 197 4.04 8.31 -36.14
CA GLU A 197 5.25 8.95 -36.66
C GLU A 197 5.36 10.43 -36.25
N LYS A 198 4.24 11.06 -35.88
CA LYS A 198 4.20 12.44 -35.36
C LYS A 198 4.41 12.50 -33.85
N ILE A 199 3.94 11.50 -33.11
CA ILE A 199 4.00 11.47 -31.64
C ILE A 199 5.32 10.89 -31.14
N LYS A 200 5.83 9.79 -31.72
CA LYS A 200 7.09 9.16 -31.31
C LYS A 200 8.23 10.15 -31.18
N PRO A 201 8.46 11.07 -32.14
CA PRO A 201 9.52 12.07 -31.99
C PRO A 201 9.32 12.96 -30.76
N LEU A 202 8.10 13.27 -30.34
CA LEU A 202 7.81 14.09 -29.16
C LEU A 202 8.19 13.41 -27.84
N LEU A 203 8.40 12.09 -27.83
CA LEU A 203 8.95 11.38 -26.67
C LEU A 203 10.44 11.71 -26.45
N GLU A 204 11.11 12.33 -27.42
CA GLU A 204 12.48 12.83 -27.26
C GLU A 204 12.56 14.33 -26.93
N PRO A 205 13.41 14.75 -25.97
CA PRO A 205 14.36 13.94 -25.20
C PRO A 205 13.68 13.03 -24.16
N GLN A 206 14.34 11.98 -23.71
CA GLN A 206 13.75 11.07 -22.70
C GLN A 206 13.48 11.73 -21.35
N GLU A 207 14.17 12.83 -21.01
CA GLU A 207 13.92 13.57 -19.77
C GLU A 207 12.71 14.52 -19.87
N MET A 208 11.78 14.41 -18.92
CA MET A 208 10.61 15.29 -18.84
C MET A 208 10.29 15.74 -17.41
N TRP A 209 9.52 16.83 -17.32
CA TRP A 209 8.96 17.32 -16.06
C TRP A 209 7.44 17.23 -16.05
N LEU A 210 6.95 16.34 -15.20
CA LEU A 210 5.53 16.11 -14.95
C LEU A 210 5.12 16.82 -13.65
N GLY A 211 3.83 17.01 -13.43
CA GLY A 211 3.33 17.47 -12.13
C GLY A 211 3.45 18.95 -11.83
N GLY A 212 3.05 19.29 -10.60
CA GLY A 212 3.23 20.59 -9.97
C GLY A 212 4.60 20.74 -9.29
N SER A 213 4.87 21.94 -8.76
CA SER A 213 6.05 22.22 -7.91
C SER A 213 7.41 21.85 -8.52
N GLN A 214 7.55 21.92 -9.85
CA GLN A 214 8.75 21.49 -10.58
C GLN A 214 10.03 22.23 -10.12
N SER A 215 9.92 23.52 -9.80
CA SER A 215 11.04 24.32 -9.28
C SER A 215 11.45 23.98 -7.83
N ALA A 216 10.67 23.16 -7.13
CA ALA A 216 10.91 22.73 -5.75
C ALA A 216 11.44 21.28 -5.67
N GLY A 217 11.98 20.75 -6.77
CA GLY A 217 12.57 19.41 -6.82
C GLY A 217 11.55 18.29 -7.02
N TYR A 218 10.46 18.57 -7.76
CA TYR A 218 9.45 17.60 -8.12
C TYR A 218 9.41 17.36 -9.63
N GLY A 219 8.91 16.18 -10.00
CA GLY A 219 8.38 15.94 -11.32
C GLY A 219 9.38 15.49 -12.38
N HIS A 220 10.68 15.50 -12.09
CA HIS A 220 11.68 14.94 -12.99
C HIS A 220 11.40 13.43 -13.19
N THR A 221 11.18 13.07 -14.45
CA THR A 221 10.75 11.73 -14.87
C THR A 221 11.46 11.37 -16.18
N GLN A 222 12.03 10.18 -16.23
CA GLN A 222 12.69 9.63 -17.40
C GLN A 222 11.72 8.74 -18.19
N ILE A 223 11.65 8.94 -19.50
CA ILE A 223 11.00 8.02 -20.43
C ILE A 223 11.95 6.87 -20.72
N ILE A 224 11.47 5.65 -20.58
CA ILE A 224 12.17 4.45 -21.03
C ILE A 224 11.31 3.83 -22.13
N PRO A 225 11.77 3.87 -23.40
CA PRO A 225 11.09 3.17 -24.48
C PRO A 225 10.98 1.68 -24.18
N ILE A 226 9.83 1.10 -24.50
CA ILE A 226 9.69 -0.36 -24.53
C ILE A 226 10.03 -0.77 -25.96
N GLU A 227 11.01 -1.64 -26.14
CA GLU A 227 11.35 -2.17 -27.47
C GLU A 227 10.13 -2.92 -28.01
N GLU A 228 9.47 -2.34 -29.00
CA GLU A 228 8.29 -2.93 -29.62
C GLU A 228 8.76 -3.98 -30.63
N ASN A 229 8.26 -5.22 -30.51
CA ASN A 229 8.28 -6.13 -31.66
C ASN A 229 7.47 -5.45 -32.79
N GLU A 230 7.86 -5.64 -34.05
CA GLU A 230 7.46 -4.85 -35.23
C GLU A 230 5.93 -4.69 -35.49
N GLU A 231 5.08 -5.32 -34.70
CA GLU A 231 3.62 -5.30 -34.81
C GLU A 231 3.00 -4.32 -33.80
N HIS A 232 3.00 -3.03 -34.15
CA HIS A 232 2.23 -1.97 -33.45
C HIS A 232 0.69 -2.20 -33.44
N ASP A 233 0.19 -3.35 -33.89
CA ASP A 233 -1.18 -3.54 -34.37
C ASP A 233 -2.15 -4.17 -33.36
N SER A 234 -1.68 -4.65 -32.19
CA SER A 234 -2.51 -5.43 -31.27
C SER A 234 -2.23 -5.19 -29.78
N TRP A 235 -2.04 -3.93 -29.35
CA TRP A 235 -2.00 -3.67 -27.91
C TRP A 235 -3.40 -3.83 -27.30
N ASP A 236 -3.51 -4.66 -26.28
CA ASP A 236 -4.69 -4.77 -25.43
C ASP A 236 -4.32 -4.53 -23.96
N GLU A 237 -5.29 -4.07 -23.18
CA GLU A 237 -5.03 -3.56 -21.83
C GLU A 237 -4.88 -4.67 -20.77
N VAL A 238 -5.32 -5.90 -21.07
CA VAL A 238 -5.39 -7.04 -20.13
C VAL A 238 -4.50 -8.22 -20.50
N GLY A 239 -3.92 -8.23 -21.70
CA GLY A 239 -3.17 -9.35 -22.27
C GLY A 239 -4.03 -10.56 -22.64
N ILE A 240 -5.34 -10.37 -22.86
CA ILE A 240 -6.30 -11.45 -23.16
C ILE A 240 -7.13 -11.05 -24.38
N GLU A 241 -6.96 -11.82 -25.45
CA GLU A 241 -7.70 -11.63 -26.69
C GLU A 241 -9.23 -11.70 -26.47
N PRO A 242 -10.00 -10.76 -27.06
CA PRO A 242 -11.46 -10.78 -27.01
C PRO A 242 -12.11 -12.12 -27.35
N GLU A 243 -11.52 -12.91 -28.26
CA GLU A 243 -12.00 -14.23 -28.66
C GLU A 243 -12.01 -15.25 -27.52
N ASN A 244 -11.20 -15.05 -26.47
CA ASN A 244 -11.16 -15.94 -25.30
C ASN A 244 -12.16 -15.53 -24.21
N ARG A 245 -12.90 -14.43 -24.43
CA ARG A 245 -13.79 -13.83 -23.41
C ARG A 245 -15.12 -13.30 -23.97
N ASN A 246 -15.43 -13.64 -25.22
CA ASN A 246 -16.65 -13.25 -25.91
C ASN A 246 -17.84 -14.20 -25.64
N ASP A 247 -17.59 -15.45 -25.28
CA ASP A 247 -18.64 -16.43 -24.97
C ASP A 247 -18.82 -16.61 -23.45
N ARG A 248 -19.65 -15.76 -22.85
CA ARG A 248 -19.97 -15.79 -21.40
C ARG A 248 -21.48 -15.65 -21.20
N GLU A 249 -22.02 -16.21 -20.12
CA GLU A 249 -23.46 -16.06 -19.81
C GLU A 249 -23.83 -14.64 -19.37
N LEU A 250 -22.90 -13.99 -18.66
CA LEU A 250 -23.04 -12.62 -18.17
C LEU A 250 -21.97 -11.74 -18.80
N ILE A 251 -22.36 -10.53 -19.18
CA ILE A 251 -21.44 -9.48 -19.65
C ILE A 251 -21.05 -8.65 -18.44
N ARG A 252 -19.76 -8.65 -18.11
CA ARG A 252 -19.17 -7.87 -17.02
C ARG A 252 -18.30 -6.79 -17.62
N ILE A 253 -18.63 -5.54 -17.32
CA ILE A 253 -17.89 -4.38 -17.80
C ILE A 253 -17.20 -3.74 -16.62
N THR A 254 -15.87 -3.72 -16.65
CA THR A 254 -15.03 -3.07 -15.64
C THR A 254 -14.49 -1.75 -16.20
N LEU A 255 -14.63 -0.67 -15.43
CA LEU A 255 -13.99 0.61 -15.75
C LEU A 255 -12.50 0.55 -15.43
N LEU A 256 -11.64 0.67 -16.44
CA LEU A 256 -10.19 0.74 -16.26
C LEU A 256 -9.68 2.17 -16.05
N SER A 257 -10.57 3.15 -16.11
CA SER A 257 -10.30 4.55 -15.76
C SER A 257 -11.60 5.22 -15.31
N ASP A 258 -11.52 6.41 -14.71
CA ASP A 258 -12.71 7.16 -14.33
C ASP A 258 -13.56 7.49 -15.58
N LEU A 259 -14.88 7.49 -15.41
CA LEU A 259 -15.86 7.67 -16.48
C LEU A 259 -16.76 8.88 -16.20
N ILE A 260 -16.75 9.83 -17.12
CA ILE A 260 -17.63 10.99 -17.11
C ILE A 260 -18.75 10.77 -18.12
N LEU A 261 -20.00 10.79 -17.64
CA LEU A 261 -21.19 10.65 -18.48
C LEU A 261 -22.06 11.91 -18.39
N ARG A 262 -22.74 12.20 -19.50
CA ARG A 262 -23.84 13.17 -19.54
C ARG A 262 -25.10 12.53 -20.06
N ASP A 263 -26.21 12.85 -19.42
CA ASP A 263 -27.52 12.50 -19.96
C ASP A 263 -27.85 13.33 -21.21
N LYS A 264 -28.96 12.98 -21.86
CA LYS A 264 -29.49 13.70 -23.03
C LYS A 264 -29.84 15.17 -22.80
N TRP A 265 -29.90 15.62 -21.54
CA TRP A 265 -30.14 17.00 -21.15
C TRP A 265 -28.84 17.75 -20.81
N GLY A 266 -27.70 17.08 -20.89
CA GLY A 266 -26.38 17.64 -20.61
C GLY A 266 -25.98 17.61 -19.13
N HIS A 267 -26.74 16.97 -18.25
CA HIS A 267 -26.39 16.84 -16.84
C HIS A 267 -25.35 15.74 -16.63
N TYR A 268 -24.38 15.99 -15.77
CA TYR A 268 -23.43 14.97 -15.36
C TYR A 268 -24.11 13.89 -14.50
N VAL A 269 -23.84 12.62 -14.82
CA VAL A 269 -24.42 11.47 -14.14
C VAL A 269 -23.31 10.59 -13.59
N ALA A 270 -23.33 10.35 -12.27
CA ALA A 270 -22.43 9.42 -11.58
C ALA A 270 -23.19 8.52 -10.59
N ILE A 271 -24.48 8.31 -10.81
CA ILE A 271 -25.30 7.39 -10.02
C ILE A 271 -25.59 6.17 -10.89
N PRO A 272 -25.00 5.01 -10.60
CA PRO A 272 -25.41 3.75 -11.18
C PRO A 272 -26.66 3.22 -10.46
N SER A 273 -27.47 2.47 -11.19
CA SER A 273 -28.78 1.99 -10.77
C SER A 273 -28.73 1.04 -9.58
N ASN A 274 -29.18 1.50 -8.41
CA ASN A 274 -29.67 0.58 -7.39
C ASN A 274 -31.09 0.17 -7.77
N LEU A 275 -31.24 -1.06 -8.24
CA LEU A 275 -32.54 -1.69 -8.47
C LEU A 275 -33.18 -1.99 -7.11
N ILE A 276 -34.25 -1.25 -6.78
CA ILE A 276 -35.52 -1.68 -6.14
C ILE A 276 -36.43 -0.43 -6.13
N GLY A 277 -37.50 -0.44 -6.94
CA GLY A 277 -38.58 0.57 -6.91
C GLY A 277 -39.08 1.04 -8.30
N ASP A 278 -40.41 1.19 -8.42
CA ASP A 278 -41.13 1.51 -9.67
C ASP A 278 -40.90 2.95 -10.18
N GLU A 279 -40.40 3.88 -9.35
CA GLU A 279 -40.05 5.24 -9.79
C GLU A 279 -38.54 5.42 -10.13
N ILE A 280 -37.77 4.32 -10.09
CA ILE A 280 -36.29 4.29 -10.22
C ILE A 280 -35.84 3.60 -11.53
N HIS A 281 -36.77 3.22 -12.41
CA HIS A 281 -36.48 2.52 -13.67
C HIS A 281 -35.77 3.37 -14.75
N GLN A 282 -35.54 4.68 -14.53
CA GLN A 282 -34.91 5.58 -15.52
C GLN A 282 -33.39 5.80 -15.34
N LYS A 283 -32.73 5.21 -14.33
CA LYS A 283 -31.34 5.56 -13.97
C LYS A 283 -30.26 4.49 -14.23
N ALA A 284 -30.61 3.34 -14.80
CA ALA A 284 -29.67 2.42 -15.46
C ALA A 284 -29.51 2.74 -16.96
N GLU A 285 -30.39 3.61 -17.49
CA GLU A 285 -30.65 3.71 -18.92
C GLU A 285 -29.43 4.20 -19.71
N LEU A 286 -28.72 5.21 -19.24
CA LEU A 286 -27.71 5.87 -20.06
C LEU A 286 -26.49 4.99 -20.37
N LEU A 287 -25.87 4.38 -19.35
CA LEU A 287 -24.73 3.49 -19.57
C LEU A 287 -25.16 2.26 -20.38
N THR A 288 -26.31 1.69 -20.03
CA THR A 288 -26.88 0.55 -20.76
C THR A 288 -27.10 0.92 -22.23
N GLN A 289 -27.75 2.03 -22.53
CA GLN A 289 -27.97 2.53 -23.90
C GLN A 289 -26.68 2.72 -24.68
N ILE A 290 -25.67 3.36 -24.07
CA ILE A 290 -24.36 3.56 -24.71
C ILE A 290 -23.76 2.19 -25.07
N LEU A 291 -23.80 1.23 -24.16
CA LEU A 291 -23.25 -0.10 -24.37
C LEU A 291 -24.06 -0.92 -25.38
N GLU A 292 -25.39 -0.84 -25.35
CA GLU A 292 -26.28 -1.46 -26.33
C GLU A 292 -26.02 -0.92 -27.74
N GLU A 293 -25.74 0.38 -27.88
CA GLU A 293 -25.37 1.01 -29.16
C GLU A 293 -24.02 0.48 -29.67
N PHE A 294 -23.00 0.41 -28.80
CA PHE A 294 -21.68 -0.09 -29.19
C PHE A 294 -21.67 -1.59 -29.50
N LEU A 295 -22.36 -2.39 -28.69
CA LEU A 295 -22.37 -3.85 -28.81
C LEU A 295 -23.45 -4.34 -29.78
N ASN A 296 -24.44 -3.50 -30.11
CA ASN A 296 -25.62 -3.87 -30.89
C ASN A 296 -26.29 -5.14 -30.34
N ILE A 297 -26.48 -5.19 -29.03
CA ILE A 297 -27.09 -6.28 -28.26
C ILE A 297 -27.96 -5.63 -27.18
N LYS A 298 -29.12 -6.22 -26.90
CA LYS A 298 -29.96 -5.77 -25.79
C LYS A 298 -29.42 -6.29 -24.45
N LEU A 299 -29.20 -5.39 -23.52
CA LEU A 299 -28.61 -5.67 -22.21
C LEU A 299 -29.66 -5.54 -21.10
N GLU A 300 -29.74 -6.54 -20.23
CA GLU A 300 -30.57 -6.54 -19.03
C GLU A 300 -29.69 -6.35 -17.79
N PRO A 301 -29.68 -5.16 -17.16
CA PRO A 301 -28.87 -4.90 -15.97
C PRO A 301 -29.21 -5.85 -14.82
N GLN A 302 -28.19 -6.45 -14.20
CA GLN A 302 -28.37 -7.37 -13.07
C GLN A 302 -27.87 -6.74 -11.77
N SER A 303 -26.60 -6.33 -11.74
CA SER A 303 -25.96 -5.76 -10.56
C SER A 303 -24.87 -4.75 -10.94
N SER A 304 -24.52 -3.87 -10.00
CA SER A 304 -23.43 -2.91 -10.18
C SER A 304 -22.64 -2.73 -8.89
N TYR A 305 -21.32 -2.65 -9.01
CA TYR A 305 -20.38 -2.49 -7.91
C TYR A 305 -19.53 -1.27 -8.20
N THR A 306 -19.87 -0.14 -7.57
CA THR A 306 -19.42 1.16 -8.07
C THR A 306 -18.99 2.10 -6.96
N SER A 307 -18.26 3.14 -7.35
CA SER A 307 -17.98 4.29 -6.53
C SER A 307 -17.98 5.53 -7.42
N SER A 308 -18.18 6.69 -6.81
CA SER A 308 -18.22 7.96 -7.52
C SER A 308 -17.26 8.94 -6.88
N LEU A 309 -16.67 9.80 -7.70
CA LEU A 309 -15.74 10.85 -7.28
C LEU A 309 -16.01 12.14 -8.04
N ILE A 310 -15.38 13.22 -7.58
CA ILE A 310 -15.32 14.47 -8.34
C ILE A 310 -13.99 14.51 -9.07
N VAL A 311 -14.04 14.77 -10.37
CA VAL A 311 -12.86 14.94 -11.22
C VAL A 311 -12.80 16.37 -11.75
N GLY A 312 -11.59 16.86 -11.96
CA GLY A 312 -11.35 18.21 -12.45
C GLY A 312 -10.02 18.30 -13.18
N GLY A 313 -9.26 19.34 -12.90
CA GLY A 313 -7.93 19.56 -13.45
C GLY A 313 -7.64 21.04 -13.60
N PHE A 314 -6.58 21.37 -14.32
CA PHE A 314 -6.16 22.76 -14.53
C PHE A 314 -5.75 22.97 -15.98
N ASN A 315 -6.31 24.01 -16.62
CA ASN A 315 -5.89 24.42 -17.94
C ASN A 315 -4.77 25.47 -17.81
N ARG A 316 -3.53 25.05 -18.09
CA ARG A 316 -2.35 25.92 -18.01
C ARG A 316 -2.40 27.12 -18.97
N LYS A 317 -3.02 26.97 -20.14
CA LYS A 317 -3.14 28.04 -21.14
C LYS A 317 -4.11 29.13 -20.68
N TRP A 318 -5.19 28.75 -19.98
CA TRP A 318 -6.14 29.69 -19.41
C TRP A 318 -5.73 30.21 -18.03
N GLY A 319 -4.87 29.47 -17.32
CA GLY A 319 -4.55 29.75 -15.92
C GLY A 319 -5.74 29.51 -14.97
N LEU A 320 -6.66 28.62 -15.36
CA LEU A 320 -7.92 28.39 -14.65
C LEU A 320 -8.16 26.88 -14.42
N PRO A 321 -8.85 26.52 -13.31
CA PRO A 321 -9.30 25.16 -13.09
C PRO A 321 -10.30 24.74 -14.17
N LEU A 322 -10.28 23.46 -14.53
CA LEU A 322 -11.35 22.84 -15.31
C LEU A 322 -12.60 22.69 -14.43
N PRO A 323 -13.81 22.65 -15.02
CA PRO A 323 -15.03 22.33 -14.29
C PRO A 323 -14.85 21.05 -13.48
N GLN A 324 -15.28 21.09 -12.21
CA GLN A 324 -15.31 19.94 -11.34
C GLN A 324 -16.63 19.21 -11.53
N VAL A 325 -16.57 17.93 -11.86
CA VAL A 325 -17.73 17.17 -12.34
C VAL A 325 -17.76 15.79 -11.69
N PRO A 326 -18.95 15.24 -11.41
CA PRO A 326 -19.05 13.89 -10.88
C PRO A 326 -18.70 12.86 -11.96
N ALA A 327 -18.00 11.80 -11.56
CA ALA A 327 -17.58 10.69 -12.41
C ALA A 327 -17.75 9.36 -11.68
N LEU A 328 -17.93 8.28 -12.44
CA LEU A 328 -17.82 6.91 -11.94
C LEU A 328 -16.34 6.56 -11.81
N ALA A 329 -15.95 6.01 -10.67
CA ALA A 329 -14.57 5.68 -10.37
C ALA A 329 -14.09 4.45 -11.14
N ALA A 330 -12.80 4.45 -11.50
CA ALA A 330 -12.10 3.25 -11.95
C ALA A 330 -12.31 2.07 -10.98
N GLY A 331 -12.28 0.86 -11.53
CA GLY A 331 -12.61 -0.40 -10.86
C GLY A 331 -14.10 -0.69 -10.80
N SER A 332 -15.00 0.25 -11.11
CA SER A 332 -16.44 -0.02 -11.08
C SER A 332 -16.83 -1.13 -12.05
N VAL A 333 -17.71 -2.04 -11.62
CA VAL A 333 -18.14 -3.22 -12.39
C VAL A 333 -19.65 -3.17 -12.62
N PHE A 334 -20.07 -3.45 -13.85
CA PHE A 334 -21.46 -3.54 -14.26
C PHE A 334 -21.74 -4.92 -14.85
N VAL A 335 -22.80 -5.57 -14.38
CA VAL A 335 -23.16 -6.94 -14.79
C VAL A 335 -24.47 -6.92 -15.53
N PHE A 336 -24.48 -7.50 -16.73
CA PHE A 336 -25.64 -7.59 -17.61
C PHE A 336 -25.92 -9.03 -18.01
N LYS A 337 -27.19 -9.38 -18.10
CA LYS A 337 -27.66 -10.52 -18.91
C LYS A 337 -27.93 -10.05 -20.33
N TYR A 338 -27.82 -10.96 -21.27
CA TYR A 338 -28.25 -10.75 -22.65
C TYR A 338 -28.80 -12.05 -23.22
N ASN A 339 -29.66 -11.95 -24.22
CA ASN A 339 -30.15 -13.13 -24.93
C ASN A 339 -29.27 -13.36 -26.16
N LYS A 340 -28.52 -14.47 -26.19
CA LYS A 340 -27.69 -14.89 -27.33
C LYS A 340 -28.49 -15.03 -28.64
N GLU A 341 -29.78 -15.37 -28.56
CA GLU A 341 -30.67 -15.45 -29.74
C GLU A 341 -30.95 -14.07 -30.39
N ASN A 342 -30.84 -12.99 -29.62
CA ASN A 342 -31.09 -11.61 -30.08
C ASN A 342 -29.79 -10.87 -30.47
N GLY A 343 -28.64 -11.54 -30.42
CA GLY A 343 -27.34 -10.98 -30.75
C GLY A 343 -26.23 -11.63 -29.93
N GLU A 344 -25.12 -11.96 -30.58
CA GLU A 344 -23.92 -12.50 -29.94
C GLU A 344 -22.92 -11.38 -29.62
N LEU A 345 -22.22 -11.55 -28.50
CA LEU A 345 -21.09 -10.71 -28.13
C LEU A 345 -19.92 -11.03 -29.04
N ASP A 346 -19.76 -10.22 -30.07
CA ASP A 346 -18.73 -10.37 -31.10
C ASP A 346 -17.38 -9.83 -30.60
N SER A 347 -16.30 -10.59 -30.84
CA SER A 347 -14.94 -10.23 -30.41
C SER A 347 -14.47 -8.92 -31.03
N GLU A 348 -14.86 -8.63 -32.28
CA GLU A 348 -14.54 -7.37 -32.95
C GLU A 348 -15.27 -6.17 -32.32
N LYS A 349 -16.50 -6.36 -31.83
CA LYS A 349 -17.23 -5.31 -31.12
C LYS A 349 -16.63 -5.02 -29.75
N ILE A 350 -16.20 -6.07 -29.03
CA ILE A 350 -15.41 -5.92 -27.80
C ILE A 350 -14.16 -5.10 -28.10
N ARG A 351 -13.40 -5.50 -29.13
CA ARG A 351 -12.17 -4.82 -29.55
C ARG A 351 -12.44 -3.35 -29.89
N LEU A 352 -13.53 -3.05 -30.59
CA LEU A 352 -13.92 -1.69 -30.95
C LEU A 352 -14.23 -0.83 -29.73
N VAL A 353 -15.12 -1.29 -28.85
CA VAL A 353 -15.57 -0.50 -27.68
C VAL A 353 -14.44 -0.28 -26.67
N GLU A 354 -13.59 -1.28 -26.46
CA GLU A 354 -12.43 -1.16 -25.58
C GLU A 354 -11.39 -0.20 -26.16
N ASN A 355 -11.11 -0.28 -27.46
CA ASN A 355 -10.19 0.65 -28.12
C ASN A 355 -10.71 2.09 -28.09
N GLN A 356 -11.99 2.28 -28.37
CA GLN A 356 -12.61 3.60 -28.42
C GLN A 356 -12.78 4.21 -27.02
N GLY A 357 -13.19 3.41 -26.03
CA GLY A 357 -13.68 3.88 -24.73
C GLY A 357 -15.01 4.63 -24.84
N ILE A 358 -15.62 4.94 -23.69
CA ILE A 358 -16.95 5.55 -23.59
C ILE A 358 -16.92 6.89 -22.82
N GLY A 359 -17.96 7.72 -22.98
CA GLY A 359 -18.10 8.97 -22.23
C GLY A 359 -17.20 10.13 -22.68
N GLU A 360 -17.07 11.13 -21.82
CA GLU A 360 -16.32 12.37 -22.09
C GLU A 360 -14.82 12.26 -21.73
N ARG A 361 -14.03 13.21 -22.27
CA ARG A 361 -12.59 13.37 -21.97
C ARG A 361 -11.73 12.13 -22.24
N ARG A 362 -12.11 11.29 -23.21
CA ARG A 362 -11.31 10.12 -23.65
C ARG A 362 -9.88 10.47 -24.08
N VAL A 363 -9.69 11.68 -24.62
CA VAL A 363 -8.37 12.23 -24.96
C VAL A 363 -7.43 12.37 -23.75
N ASP A 364 -7.99 12.55 -22.54
CA ASP A 364 -7.26 12.64 -21.27
C ASP A 364 -7.07 11.28 -20.58
N GLY A 365 -7.55 10.18 -21.18
CA GLY A 365 -7.46 8.83 -20.63
C GLY A 365 -8.65 8.40 -19.79
N PHE A 366 -9.77 9.15 -19.83
CA PHE A 366 -11.04 8.76 -19.20
C PHE A 366 -11.80 7.73 -20.05
N GLY A 367 -12.73 7.02 -19.42
CA GLY A 367 -13.71 6.18 -20.12
C GLY A 367 -13.18 4.87 -20.69
N ARG A 368 -12.02 4.41 -20.25
CA ARG A 368 -11.47 3.08 -20.52
C ARG A 368 -12.32 2.01 -19.84
N ILE A 369 -12.67 0.98 -20.59
CA ILE A 369 -13.43 -0.17 -20.13
C ILE A 369 -12.78 -1.46 -20.62
N VAL A 370 -13.13 -2.55 -19.96
CA VAL A 370 -12.85 -3.90 -20.45
C VAL A 370 -14.02 -4.82 -20.16
N ILE A 371 -14.26 -5.78 -21.05
CA ILE A 371 -15.35 -6.74 -21.00
C ILE A 371 -14.82 -8.12 -20.60
N ASN A 372 -15.42 -8.76 -19.60
CA ASN A 372 -15.16 -10.17 -19.25
C ASN A 372 -13.66 -10.53 -19.08
N TRP A 373 -12.85 -9.61 -18.54
CA TRP A 373 -11.41 -9.83 -18.41
C TRP A 373 -10.98 -10.71 -17.23
N LEU A 374 -11.92 -10.96 -16.30
CA LEU A 374 -11.72 -11.85 -15.16
C LEU A 374 -12.29 -13.24 -15.49
N GLU A 375 -11.68 -14.27 -14.89
CA GLU A 375 -12.20 -15.63 -14.96
C GLU A 375 -13.61 -15.75 -14.33
N GLU A 376 -14.37 -16.74 -14.78
CA GLU A 376 -15.71 -17.05 -14.23
C GLU A 376 -15.60 -17.83 -12.91
N GLU A 377 -14.92 -17.20 -11.95
CA GLU A 377 -14.63 -17.75 -10.64
C GLU A 377 -15.23 -16.86 -9.55
N ALA A 378 -15.77 -17.50 -8.52
CA ALA A 378 -16.29 -16.80 -7.35
C ALA A 378 -15.18 -16.29 -6.42
N LYS A 379 -14.01 -16.96 -6.43
CA LYS A 379 -12.95 -16.79 -5.42
C LYS A 379 -11.58 -16.72 -6.05
N PHE A 380 -10.81 -15.76 -5.57
CA PHE A 380 -9.43 -15.48 -5.94
C PHE A 380 -8.55 -15.45 -4.69
N TYR A 381 -7.23 -15.54 -4.88
CA TYR A 381 -6.23 -15.45 -3.83
C TYR A 381 -5.39 -14.21 -4.07
N ALA A 382 -5.33 -13.31 -3.10
CA ALA A 382 -4.61 -12.05 -3.24
C ALA A 382 -3.43 -11.94 -2.29
N HIS A 383 -2.31 -11.46 -2.82
CA HIS A 383 -1.07 -11.24 -2.08
C HIS A 383 -0.37 -9.95 -2.55
N PHE A 384 0.61 -9.48 -1.77
CA PHE A 384 1.51 -8.41 -2.22
C PHE A 384 2.64 -8.98 -3.08
N PRO A 385 3.25 -8.18 -3.99
CA PRO A 385 4.40 -8.61 -4.76
C PRO A 385 5.45 -9.19 -3.82
N GLU A 386 5.99 -10.35 -4.18
CA GLU A 386 7.10 -10.93 -3.44
C GLU A 386 8.20 -9.87 -3.38
N THR A 387 8.34 -9.27 -2.20
CA THR A 387 9.54 -8.51 -1.92
C THR A 387 10.57 -9.61 -1.76
N LYS A 388 11.42 -9.81 -2.78
CA LYS A 388 12.71 -10.44 -2.56
C LYS A 388 13.42 -9.56 -1.56
N ASN A 389 13.12 -9.79 -0.30
CA ASN A 389 13.86 -9.33 0.84
C ASN A 389 15.15 -10.16 0.80
N ASP A 390 15.98 -9.87 -0.20
CA ASP A 390 17.42 -10.00 -0.09
C ASP A 390 17.83 -8.94 0.93
N TRP A 391 17.41 -9.15 2.19
CA TRP A 391 18.10 -8.60 3.33
C TRP A 391 19.45 -9.30 3.30
N TYR A 392 20.34 -8.85 2.43
CA TYR A 392 21.76 -8.95 2.71
C TYR A 392 21.90 -8.32 4.08
N GLN A 393 21.99 -9.17 5.11
CA GLN A 393 22.34 -8.69 6.43
C GLN A 393 23.61 -7.89 6.22
N PRO A 394 23.60 -6.57 6.48
CA PRO A 394 24.77 -5.75 6.20
C PRO A 394 25.94 -6.38 6.96
N GLN A 395 26.93 -6.88 6.22
CA GLN A 395 28.12 -7.45 6.84
C GLN A 395 28.95 -6.29 7.36
N LEU A 396 28.77 -5.98 8.63
CA LEU A 396 29.56 -4.96 9.29
C LEU A 396 31.01 -5.42 9.35
N VAL A 397 31.94 -4.51 9.06
CA VAL A 397 33.36 -4.77 9.25
C VAL A 397 33.59 -5.07 10.74
N PRO A 398 34.22 -6.21 11.10
CA PRO A 398 34.45 -6.56 12.50
C PRO A 398 35.17 -5.45 13.26
N ASN A 399 34.69 -5.13 14.47
CA ASN A 399 35.23 -4.10 15.37
C ASN A 399 35.15 -2.64 14.90
N SER A 400 34.43 -2.35 13.80
CA SER A 400 34.06 -0.98 13.41
C SER A 400 33.17 -0.28 14.45
N GLU A 401 33.05 1.05 14.37
CA GLU A 401 32.10 1.82 15.20
C GLU A 401 30.66 1.31 15.02
N ASP A 402 30.28 0.95 13.80
CA ASP A 402 28.98 0.39 13.46
C ASP A 402 28.77 -1.00 14.09
N SER A 403 29.77 -1.89 14.04
CA SER A 403 29.75 -3.20 14.73
C SER A 403 29.59 -3.03 16.24
N GLN A 404 30.29 -2.06 16.84
CA GLN A 404 30.14 -1.76 18.27
C GLN A 404 28.76 -1.19 18.61
N LEU A 405 28.20 -0.34 17.75
CA LEU A 405 26.85 0.19 17.92
C LEU A 405 25.80 -0.92 17.80
N ALA A 406 25.92 -1.80 16.80
CA ALA A 406 25.05 -2.95 16.62
C ALA A 406 25.08 -3.90 17.83
N LYS A 407 26.26 -4.19 18.39
CA LYS A 407 26.39 -4.96 19.65
C LYS A 407 25.70 -4.27 20.83
N LYS A 408 25.82 -2.94 20.95
CA LYS A 408 25.10 -2.18 21.99
C LYS A 408 23.59 -2.23 21.80
N MET A 409 23.10 -2.17 20.56
CA MET A 409 21.68 -2.30 20.23
C MET A 409 21.16 -3.70 20.56
N ALA A 410 21.88 -4.75 20.15
CA ALA A 410 21.54 -6.15 20.48
C ALA A 410 21.47 -6.37 21.99
N LYS A 411 22.43 -5.81 22.75
CA LYS A 411 22.42 -5.85 24.22
C LYS A 411 21.18 -5.19 24.81
N ARG A 412 20.84 -3.97 24.38
CA ARG A 412 19.65 -3.24 24.87
C ARG A 412 18.36 -3.99 24.59
N LEU A 413 18.24 -4.60 23.41
CA LEU A 413 17.09 -5.42 23.05
C LEU A 413 17.01 -6.69 23.91
N LEU A 414 18.15 -7.32 24.22
CA LEU A 414 18.20 -8.46 25.13
C LEU A 414 17.77 -8.06 26.56
N GLU A 415 18.27 -6.95 27.09
CA GLU A 415 17.85 -6.41 28.39
C GLU A 415 16.33 -6.15 28.43
N GLN A 416 15.76 -5.57 27.38
CA GLN A 416 14.31 -5.36 27.26
C GLN A 416 13.53 -6.68 27.25
N LYS A 417 13.99 -7.69 26.50
CA LYS A 417 13.38 -9.03 26.49
C LYS A 417 13.42 -9.66 27.89
N LEU A 418 14.54 -9.53 28.60
CA LEU A 418 14.72 -10.06 29.96
C LEU A 418 13.86 -9.31 31.00
N ASP A 419 13.70 -8.00 30.88
CA ASP A 419 12.79 -7.21 31.71
C ASP A 419 11.34 -7.66 31.54
N ARG A 420 10.89 -7.86 30.28
CA ARG A 420 9.55 -8.39 30.01
C ARG A 420 9.37 -9.79 30.61
N ARG A 421 10.36 -10.66 30.42
CA ARG A 421 10.34 -12.03 30.95
C ARG A 421 10.28 -12.07 32.48
N LEU A 422 11.01 -11.18 33.14
CA LEU A 422 10.98 -11.02 34.59
C LEU A 422 9.57 -10.67 35.09
N LEU A 423 8.90 -9.72 34.43
CA LEU A 423 7.52 -9.33 34.76
C LEU A 423 6.53 -10.48 34.54
N GLU A 424 6.58 -11.15 33.38
CA GLU A 424 5.74 -12.32 33.10
C GLU A 424 5.90 -13.43 34.15
N LYS A 425 7.16 -13.69 34.55
CA LYS A 425 7.46 -14.69 35.57
C LYS A 425 6.87 -14.32 36.92
N LEU A 426 6.89 -13.02 37.28
CA LEU A 426 6.33 -12.52 38.53
C LEU A 426 4.80 -12.53 38.53
N ASP A 427 4.16 -12.21 37.40
CA ASP A 427 2.70 -12.15 37.28
C ASP A 427 2.05 -13.53 37.24
N ASN A 428 2.79 -14.55 36.79
CA ASN A 428 2.34 -15.93 36.88
C ASN A 428 2.04 -16.33 38.35
N SER A 429 0.84 -16.88 38.58
CA SER A 429 0.34 -17.37 39.87
C SER A 429 1.34 -18.23 40.65
N ASN A 430 2.25 -18.88 39.93
CA ASN A 430 3.25 -19.83 40.42
C ASN A 430 4.46 -19.17 41.12
N CYS A 431 4.62 -17.84 41.06
CA CYS A 431 5.68 -17.11 41.75
C CYS A 431 5.24 -16.43 43.06
N LYS A 432 4.10 -16.85 43.64
CA LYS A 432 3.67 -16.44 44.98
C LYS A 432 4.19 -17.40 46.05
N LEU A 433 4.63 -16.85 47.18
CA LEU A 433 5.07 -17.65 48.34
C LEU A 433 3.85 -18.13 49.14
N ARG A 434 3.56 -19.43 49.14
CA ARG A 434 2.40 -20.02 49.85
C ARG A 434 2.69 -21.44 50.36
N PRO A 435 2.67 -21.69 51.69
CA PRO A 435 2.57 -20.70 52.75
C PRO A 435 3.82 -19.82 52.82
N ASN A 436 3.69 -18.57 53.29
CA ASN A 436 4.83 -17.67 53.50
C ASN A 436 5.17 -17.53 54.99
N LYS A 437 6.20 -18.26 55.45
CA LYS A 437 6.65 -18.27 56.86
C LYS A 437 7.79 -17.30 57.15
N LEU A 438 8.27 -16.55 56.16
CA LEU A 438 9.39 -15.60 56.30
C LEU A 438 8.96 -14.29 56.93
N SER A 439 9.77 -13.73 57.84
CA SER A 439 9.53 -12.38 58.38
C SER A 439 9.89 -11.28 57.38
N ASN A 440 9.33 -10.07 57.55
CA ASN A 440 9.73 -8.90 56.75
C ASN A 440 11.22 -8.58 56.88
N SER A 441 11.83 -8.85 58.05
CA SER A 441 13.27 -8.71 58.24
C SER A 441 14.09 -9.73 57.44
N GLN A 442 13.61 -10.96 57.28
CA GLN A 442 14.26 -11.98 56.44
C GLN A 442 14.15 -11.66 54.95
N LEU A 443 12.97 -11.22 54.49
CA LEU A 443 12.77 -10.78 53.11
C LEU A 443 13.63 -9.56 52.79
N SER A 444 13.70 -8.59 53.72
CA SER A 444 14.57 -7.42 53.60
C SER A 444 16.05 -7.80 53.55
N ARG A 445 16.48 -8.73 54.41
CA ARG A 445 17.86 -9.24 54.41
C ARG A 445 18.20 -9.93 53.08
N LEU A 446 17.28 -10.73 52.53
CA LEU A 446 17.46 -11.36 51.22
C LEU A 446 17.59 -10.32 50.09
N MET A 447 16.81 -9.25 50.12
CA MET A 447 16.93 -8.15 49.14
C MET A 447 18.27 -7.41 49.26
N ILE A 448 18.75 -7.16 50.49
CA ILE A 448 20.05 -6.51 50.73
C ILE A 448 21.19 -7.37 50.20
N VAL A 449 21.19 -8.67 50.52
CA VAL A 449 22.22 -9.61 50.06
C VAL A 449 22.12 -9.84 48.54
N GLY A 450 20.92 -9.86 47.97
CA GLY A 450 20.72 -9.89 46.52
C GLY A 450 21.34 -8.66 45.83
N ARG A 451 21.17 -7.47 46.40
CA ARG A 451 21.80 -6.24 45.89
C ARG A 451 23.33 -6.27 46.04
N GLN A 452 23.85 -6.84 47.12
CA GLN A 452 25.29 -7.08 47.28
C GLN A 452 25.83 -8.04 46.21
N SER A 453 25.12 -9.14 45.96
CA SER A 453 25.44 -10.10 44.89
C SER A 453 25.44 -9.46 43.50
N LEU A 454 24.47 -8.58 43.22
CA LEU A 454 24.42 -7.81 41.97
C LEU A 454 25.65 -6.91 41.81
N ASN A 455 26.00 -6.15 42.83
CA ASN A 455 27.16 -5.25 42.79
C ASN A 455 28.49 -6.00 42.63
N GLN A 456 28.58 -7.22 43.18
CA GLN A 456 29.77 -8.07 43.07
C GLN A 456 29.79 -8.96 41.81
N GLY A 457 28.69 -8.99 41.04
CA GLY A 457 28.56 -9.89 39.89
C GLY A 457 28.66 -11.38 40.27
N SER A 458 28.26 -11.76 41.48
CA SER A 458 28.45 -13.12 42.01
C SER A 458 27.25 -13.61 42.81
N LYS A 459 26.91 -14.90 42.65
CA LYS A 459 25.88 -15.59 43.44
C LYS A 459 26.30 -15.93 44.88
N ASN A 460 27.60 -15.84 45.20
CA ASN A 460 28.15 -16.32 46.46
C ASN A 460 27.54 -15.68 47.71
N PRO A 461 27.31 -14.35 47.79
CA PRO A 461 26.67 -13.75 48.97
C PRO A 461 25.29 -14.34 49.30
N VAL A 462 24.46 -14.60 48.29
CA VAL A 462 23.14 -15.23 48.49
C VAL A 462 23.29 -16.69 48.93
N ILE A 463 24.21 -17.44 48.34
CA ILE A 463 24.48 -18.83 48.75
C ILE A 463 24.97 -18.88 50.21
N GLN A 464 25.96 -18.05 50.56
CA GLN A 464 26.49 -17.95 51.92
C GLN A 464 25.43 -17.54 52.94
N LEU A 465 24.50 -16.64 52.56
CA LEU A 465 23.36 -16.31 53.41
C LEU A 465 22.53 -17.55 53.72
N LEU A 466 22.18 -18.34 52.69
CA LEU A 466 21.32 -19.52 52.82
C LEU A 466 22.00 -20.69 53.55
N GLU A 467 23.32 -20.81 53.45
CA GLU A 467 24.13 -21.81 54.16
C GLU A 467 24.30 -21.47 55.65
N ASN A 468 24.45 -20.18 55.98
CA ASN A 468 24.73 -19.72 57.34
C ASN A 468 23.48 -19.24 58.11
N LEU A 469 22.28 -19.71 57.74
CA LEU A 469 21.05 -19.37 58.44
C LEU A 469 20.98 -20.05 59.82
N PRO A 470 20.59 -19.34 60.90
CA PRO A 470 20.25 -19.97 62.18
C PRO A 470 19.14 -21.01 62.01
N LYS A 471 19.13 -22.06 62.86
CA LYS A 471 18.19 -23.20 62.78
C LYS A 471 16.72 -22.79 62.54
N ASN A 472 16.24 -21.79 63.25
CA ASN A 472 14.86 -21.28 63.12
C ASN A 472 14.60 -20.59 61.78
N ALA A 473 15.55 -19.75 61.32
CA ALA A 473 15.44 -19.06 60.04
C ALA A 473 15.53 -20.05 58.87
N ASN A 474 16.44 -21.03 58.95
CA ASN A 474 16.56 -22.07 57.94
C ASN A 474 15.24 -22.85 57.79
N ARG A 475 14.61 -23.24 58.90
CA ARG A 475 13.30 -23.89 58.88
C ARG A 475 12.23 -23.02 58.21
N GLN A 476 12.19 -21.72 58.46
CA GLN A 476 11.23 -20.80 57.82
C GLN A 476 11.43 -20.69 56.31
N PHE A 477 12.68 -20.74 55.83
CA PHE A 477 12.99 -20.78 54.40
C PHE A 477 12.60 -22.12 53.73
N GLU A 478 12.70 -23.23 54.46
CA GLU A 478 12.31 -24.58 53.98
C GLU A 478 10.78 -24.79 53.97
N ASP A 479 10.11 -24.27 55.00
CA ASP A 479 8.66 -24.35 55.18
C ASP A 479 7.90 -23.35 54.28
N THR A 480 8.58 -22.30 53.82
CA THR A 480 8.05 -21.38 52.81
C THR A 480 8.09 -22.05 51.44
N LYS A 481 6.96 -22.12 50.75
CA LYS A 481 6.88 -22.78 49.43
C LYS A 481 6.64 -21.81 48.29
N ILE A 482 7.24 -22.12 47.14
CA ILE A 482 6.98 -21.51 45.83
C ILE A 482 6.81 -22.66 44.84
N ASN A 483 5.69 -22.70 44.12
CA ASN A 483 5.36 -23.79 43.19
C ASN A 483 5.59 -25.20 43.80
N ASN A 484 5.08 -25.43 45.01
CA ASN A 484 5.23 -26.68 45.80
C ASN A 484 6.66 -27.09 46.19
N LYS A 485 7.69 -26.28 45.90
CA LYS A 485 9.07 -26.49 46.34
C LYS A 485 9.44 -25.53 47.47
N SER A 486 10.42 -25.93 48.29
CA SER A 486 11.03 -25.03 49.28
C SER A 486 11.59 -23.78 48.59
N PHE A 487 11.35 -22.60 49.15
CA PHE A 487 11.87 -21.36 48.58
C PHE A 487 13.40 -21.33 48.61
N LYS A 488 14.02 -21.93 49.63
CA LYS A 488 15.48 -22.12 49.67
C LYS A 488 15.98 -22.93 48.49
N THR A 489 15.37 -24.10 48.26
CA THR A 489 15.71 -24.97 47.13
C THR A 489 15.51 -24.24 45.80
N GLN A 490 14.40 -23.50 45.65
CA GLN A 490 14.12 -22.77 44.42
C GLN A 490 15.15 -21.67 44.13
N ILE A 491 15.60 -20.93 45.15
CA ILE A 491 16.66 -19.93 45.00
C ILE A 491 17.96 -20.59 44.53
N CYS A 492 18.34 -21.73 45.13
CA CYS A 492 19.53 -22.46 44.71
C CYS A 492 19.41 -23.00 43.28
N GLU A 493 18.25 -23.54 42.89
CA GLU A 493 17.97 -23.98 41.53
C GLU A 493 18.15 -22.84 40.52
N TRP A 494 17.52 -21.68 40.77
CA TRP A 494 17.65 -20.53 39.88
C TRP A 494 19.09 -20.01 39.76
N LEU A 495 19.85 -19.96 40.86
CA LEU A 495 21.24 -19.49 40.85
C LEU A 495 22.23 -20.48 40.24
N ASN A 496 21.91 -21.77 40.25
CA ASN A 496 22.76 -22.80 39.67
C ASN A 496 22.46 -23.03 38.20
N ASP A 497 21.20 -22.93 37.79
CA ASP A 497 20.79 -23.00 36.40
C ASP A 497 19.72 -21.94 36.09
N PRO A 498 20.15 -20.73 35.67
CA PRO A 498 19.25 -19.67 35.21
C PRO A 498 18.34 -20.09 34.04
N SER A 499 18.74 -21.13 33.29
CA SER A 499 18.01 -21.62 32.10
C SER A 499 16.64 -22.20 32.45
N ILE A 500 16.43 -22.59 33.72
CA ILE A 500 15.14 -23.07 34.25
C ILE A 500 14.00 -22.05 34.02
N TRP A 501 14.31 -20.76 33.90
CA TRP A 501 13.29 -19.73 33.69
C TRP A 501 13.62 -18.73 32.57
N ILE A 502 14.88 -18.70 32.12
CA ILE A 502 15.35 -17.95 30.95
C ILE A 502 15.71 -18.98 29.86
N ASP A 503 14.74 -19.32 29.02
CA ASP A 503 14.94 -20.28 27.93
C ASP A 503 15.91 -19.72 26.85
N SER A 504 16.63 -20.61 26.15
CA SER A 504 17.61 -20.27 25.11
C SER A 504 17.01 -19.44 23.98
N SER A 505 15.73 -19.66 23.68
CA SER A 505 14.95 -18.86 22.71
C SER A 505 14.88 -17.35 23.03
N TYR A 506 15.05 -16.96 24.30
CA TYR A 506 15.04 -15.55 24.73
C TYR A 506 16.40 -14.87 24.57
N LEU A 507 17.47 -15.65 24.45
CA LEU A 507 18.85 -15.17 24.53
C LEU A 507 19.44 -14.83 23.16
N GLU A 508 18.82 -15.30 22.08
CA GLU A 508 19.24 -14.97 20.73
C GLU A 508 18.66 -13.63 20.30
N VAL A 509 19.54 -12.63 20.27
CA VAL A 509 19.27 -11.30 19.72
C VAL A 509 20.43 -10.92 18.82
N LYS A 510 20.12 -10.61 17.56
CA LYS A 510 21.07 -10.16 16.55
C LYS A 510 20.65 -8.82 15.97
N VAL A 511 21.62 -7.95 15.71
CA VAL A 511 21.43 -6.68 14.98
C VAL A 511 22.52 -6.61 13.92
N ALA A 512 22.14 -6.54 12.64
CA ALA A 512 23.10 -6.52 11.53
C ALA A 512 24.17 -7.65 11.61
N GLY A 513 23.73 -8.87 11.93
CA GLY A 513 24.61 -10.04 12.08
C GLY A 513 25.38 -10.12 13.42
N GLU A 514 25.50 -9.01 14.15
CA GLU A 514 26.20 -8.97 15.44
C GLU A 514 25.33 -9.49 16.59
N SER A 515 25.91 -10.35 17.42
CA SER A 515 25.26 -10.95 18.59
C SER A 515 25.84 -10.39 19.89
N VAL A 516 25.08 -10.53 20.98
CA VAL A 516 25.61 -10.22 22.32
C VAL A 516 26.72 -11.22 22.66
N PRO A 517 27.91 -10.77 23.12
CA PRO A 517 28.98 -11.68 23.54
C PRO A 517 28.52 -12.66 24.62
N LEU A 518 28.93 -13.93 24.50
CA LEU A 518 28.48 -15.01 25.40
C LEU A 518 28.79 -14.71 26.87
N ASP A 519 29.94 -14.09 27.17
CA ASP A 519 30.30 -13.71 28.55
C ASP A 519 29.32 -12.68 29.14
N LEU A 520 28.81 -11.78 28.30
CA LEU A 520 27.83 -10.78 28.69
C LEU A 520 26.43 -11.38 28.85
N VAL A 521 26.08 -12.35 28.01
CA VAL A 521 24.84 -13.14 28.16
C VAL A 521 24.83 -13.86 29.51
N GLU A 522 25.92 -14.51 29.90
CA GLU A 522 26.03 -15.20 31.19
C GLU A 522 25.95 -14.22 32.38
N LYS A 523 26.58 -13.02 32.27
CA LYS A 523 26.43 -11.96 33.27
C LYS A 523 24.97 -11.50 33.40
N LEU A 524 24.27 -11.29 32.29
CA LEU A 524 22.87 -10.88 32.28
C LEU A 524 21.95 -11.97 32.87
N LYS A 525 22.18 -13.26 32.58
CA LYS A 525 21.44 -14.37 33.20
C LYS A 525 21.52 -14.32 34.73
N LEU A 526 22.72 -14.17 35.27
CA LEU A 526 22.94 -14.08 36.71
C LEU A 526 22.27 -12.82 37.28
N GLU A 527 22.45 -11.68 36.64
CA GLU A 527 21.86 -10.40 37.04
C GLU A 527 20.33 -10.50 37.13
N TYR A 528 19.67 -10.98 36.08
CA TYR A 528 18.22 -11.08 36.04
C TYR A 528 17.68 -12.14 37.00
N THR A 529 18.45 -13.20 37.27
CA THR A 529 18.10 -14.19 38.29
C THR A 529 18.11 -13.59 39.70
N LEU A 530 19.12 -12.78 40.01
CA LEU A 530 19.18 -12.05 41.27
C LEU A 530 18.03 -11.03 41.39
N ARG A 531 17.71 -10.32 40.29
CA ARG A 531 16.54 -9.42 40.22
C ARG A 531 15.23 -10.17 40.46
N LEU A 532 15.05 -11.38 39.92
CA LEU A 532 13.89 -12.22 40.17
C LEU A 532 13.75 -12.56 41.66
N ILE A 533 14.83 -13.03 42.30
CA ILE A 533 14.83 -13.37 43.73
C ILE A 533 14.41 -12.16 44.58
N MET A 534 15.00 -10.99 44.29
CA MET A 534 14.66 -9.74 44.98
C MET A 534 13.20 -9.32 44.74
N ALA A 535 12.71 -9.47 43.51
CA ALA A 535 11.35 -9.10 43.16
C ALA A 535 10.31 -10.02 43.81
N VAL A 536 10.57 -11.33 43.90
CA VAL A 536 9.73 -12.28 44.65
C VAL A 536 9.69 -11.91 46.14
N ALA A 537 10.84 -11.58 46.75
CA ALA A 537 10.90 -11.15 48.14
C ALA A 537 10.13 -9.83 48.39
N LYS A 538 10.24 -8.88 47.46
CA LYS A 538 9.51 -7.61 47.49
C LYS A 538 8.00 -7.81 47.36
N LYS A 539 7.56 -8.68 46.43
CA LYS A 539 6.15 -9.04 46.24
C LYS A 539 5.58 -9.71 47.49
N ALA A 540 6.31 -10.67 48.06
CA ALA A 540 5.93 -11.33 49.30
C ALA A 540 5.81 -10.38 50.51
N THR A 541 6.58 -9.29 50.53
CA THR A 541 6.46 -8.25 51.57
C THR A 541 5.17 -7.44 51.41
N LYS A 542 4.81 -7.10 50.17
CA LYS A 542 3.56 -6.38 49.85
C LYS A 542 2.32 -7.23 50.11
N ASP A 543 2.35 -8.50 49.72
CA ASP A 543 1.24 -9.43 49.92
C ASP A 543 0.90 -9.58 51.42
N LYS A 544 1.91 -9.56 52.30
CA LYS A 544 1.72 -9.56 53.77
C LYS A 544 1.19 -8.27 54.37
N GLN A 545 1.23 -7.15 53.65
CA GLN A 545 0.62 -5.89 54.09
C GLN A 545 -0.86 -5.79 53.69
N ASN A 546 -1.28 -6.61 52.72
CA ASN A 546 -2.64 -6.64 52.19
C ASN A 546 -3.47 -7.83 52.70
N GLU A 547 -2.84 -8.79 53.38
CA GLU A 547 -3.46 -9.81 54.24
C GLU A 547 -3.57 -9.27 55.68
#